data_AF-A0A6N7F4T6-F1
#
_entry.id   AF-A0A6N7F4T6-F1
#
_cell.length_a   1.000
_cell.length_b   1.000
_cell.length_c   1.000
_cell.angle_alpha   90.00
_cell.angle_beta   90.00
_cell.angle_gamma   90.00
#
_symmetry.space_group_name_H-M   'P 1'
#
loop_
_entity.id
_entity.type
_entity.pdbx_description
1 polymer ?
#
loop_
_entity_poly.entity_id
_entity_poly.type
_entity_poly.pdbx_seq_one_letter_code
_entity_poly.pdbx_strand_id
1 'polypeptide(L)'
;MTEGSLGAPVRHKIDWTNPDFYDADKLDAEMRRVFDICHGCRRCFNLCDSFPRLFDLIDASETGELDAVQSDGFKPVVDACTLCDMCFMTKC
;
A
#
# COMPACT_ATOMS: atom_id res chain seq x y z
N MET A 1 -15.68 7.73 -26.55
CA MET A 1 -14.63 7.54 -25.52
C MET A 1 -15.35 7.40 -24.20
N THR A 2 -15.30 6.23 -23.57
CA THR A 2 -15.78 6.05 -22.20
C THR A 2 -14.76 6.65 -21.23
N GLU A 3 -15.22 7.37 -20.24
CA GLU A 3 -14.39 7.89 -19.15
C GLU A 3 -13.77 6.71 -18.37
N GLY A 4 -12.45 6.77 -18.13
CA GLY A 4 -11.75 5.72 -17.40
C GLY A 4 -12.10 5.72 -15.90
N SER A 5 -11.92 4.59 -15.21
CA SER A 5 -12.29 4.38 -13.79
C SER A 5 -13.78 4.33 -13.44
N LEU A 6 -14.69 4.25 -14.42
CA LEU A 6 -16.13 4.06 -14.16
C LEU A 6 -16.59 2.58 -14.16
N GLY A 7 -15.68 1.65 -14.42
CA GLY A 7 -15.98 0.21 -14.44
C GLY A 7 -16.04 -0.40 -13.03
N ALA A 8 -16.69 -1.56 -12.91
CA ALA A 8 -16.71 -2.32 -11.66
C ALA A 8 -15.28 -2.71 -11.23
N PRO A 9 -14.96 -2.69 -9.92
CA PRO A 9 -13.68 -3.16 -9.43
C PRO A 9 -13.43 -4.62 -9.79
N VAL A 10 -12.22 -4.92 -10.25
CA VAL A 10 -11.76 -6.29 -10.49
C VAL A 10 -10.70 -6.62 -9.46
N ARG A 11 -11.01 -7.55 -8.55
CA ARG A 11 -9.99 -8.12 -7.66
C ARG A 11 -9.29 -9.26 -8.38
N HIS A 12 -7.97 -9.14 -8.54
CA HIS A 12 -7.14 -10.24 -8.99
C HIS A 12 -6.98 -11.26 -7.86
N LYS A 13 -7.03 -12.55 -8.19
CA LYS A 13 -6.77 -13.61 -7.22
C LYS A 13 -5.32 -13.54 -6.78
N ILE A 14 -5.10 -13.67 -5.47
CA ILE A 14 -3.77 -13.79 -4.88
C ILE A 14 -3.21 -15.17 -5.25
N ASP A 15 -2.02 -15.23 -5.81
CA ASP A 15 -1.32 -16.48 -6.14
C ASP A 15 -0.63 -17.07 -4.91
N TRP A 16 -1.43 -17.47 -3.93
CA TRP A 16 -0.95 -18.02 -2.66
C TRP A 16 -0.28 -19.40 -2.79
N THR A 17 -0.45 -20.06 -3.94
CA THR A 17 0.19 -21.34 -4.28
C THR A 17 1.59 -21.19 -4.85
N ASN A 18 2.02 -19.97 -5.15
CA ASN A 18 3.36 -19.71 -5.61
C ASN A 18 4.37 -20.18 -4.54
N PRO A 19 5.43 -20.93 -4.90
CA PRO A 19 6.46 -21.32 -3.93
C PRO A 19 7.12 -20.13 -3.23
N ASP A 20 7.11 -18.96 -3.89
CA ASP A 20 7.65 -17.71 -3.38
C ASP A 20 6.70 -16.94 -2.48
N PHE A 21 5.45 -17.38 -2.29
CA PHE A 21 4.42 -16.60 -1.61
C PHE A 21 4.77 -16.24 -0.16
N TYR A 22 5.56 -17.09 0.50
CA TYR A 22 6.01 -16.90 1.88
C TYR A 22 7.48 -16.46 1.99
N ASP A 23 8.12 -16.13 0.87
CA ASP A 23 9.47 -15.58 0.86
C ASP A 23 9.46 -14.18 1.48
N ALA A 24 10.14 -14.02 2.62
CA ALA A 24 10.10 -12.80 3.41
C ALA A 24 10.69 -11.59 2.65
N ASP A 25 11.74 -11.79 1.86
CA ASP A 25 12.40 -10.73 1.11
C ASP A 25 11.51 -10.24 -0.04
N LYS A 26 10.83 -11.18 -0.71
CA LYS A 26 9.86 -10.85 -1.77
C LYS A 26 8.61 -10.17 -1.22
N LEU A 27 8.13 -10.60 -0.06
CA LEU A 27 7.03 -9.93 0.63
C LEU A 27 7.40 -8.52 1.06
N ASP A 28 8.61 -8.31 1.59
CA ASP A 28 9.10 -6.97 1.95
C ASP A 28 9.17 -6.06 0.72
N ALA A 29 9.74 -6.54 -0.39
CA ALA A 29 9.80 -5.81 -1.64
C ALA A 29 8.41 -5.41 -2.17
N GLU A 30 7.44 -6.32 -2.12
CA GLU A 30 6.07 -6.05 -2.53
C GLU A 30 5.37 -5.06 -1.58
N MET A 31 5.58 -5.18 -0.27
CA MET A 31 5.09 -4.21 0.71
C MET A 31 5.64 -2.82 0.46
N ARG A 32 6.94 -2.70 0.15
CA ARG A 32 7.57 -1.42 -0.21
C ARG A 32 6.93 -0.84 -1.47
N ARG A 33 6.74 -1.64 -2.51
CA ARG A 33 6.05 -1.19 -3.74
C ARG A 33 4.65 -0.64 -3.46
N VAL A 34 3.88 -1.32 -2.60
CA VAL A 34 2.52 -0.88 -2.25
C VAL A 34 2.54 0.41 -1.43
N PHE A 35 3.41 0.50 -0.42
CA PHE A 35 3.53 1.68 0.43
C PHE A 35 4.01 2.92 -0.33
N ASP A 36 4.88 2.75 -1.32
CA ASP A 36 5.34 3.84 -2.19
C ASP A 36 4.17 4.44 -3.00
N ILE A 37 3.33 3.57 -3.58
CA ILE A 37 2.10 3.98 -4.27
C ILE A 37 1.15 4.71 -3.31
N CYS A 38 0.98 4.20 -2.08
CA CYS A 38 0.15 4.82 -1.07
C CYS A 38 0.67 6.21 -0.67
N HIS A 39 1.99 6.35 -0.51
CA HIS A 39 2.67 7.60 -0.18
C HIS A 39 2.54 8.65 -1.28
N GLY A 40 2.66 8.24 -2.55
CA GLY A 40 2.49 9.14 -3.69
C GLY A 40 1.04 9.61 -3.89
N CYS A 41 0.05 8.72 -3.66
CA CYS A 41 -1.34 9.01 -3.98
C CYS A 41 -2.06 9.87 -2.93
N ARG A 42 -1.76 9.68 -1.63
CA ARG A 42 -2.33 10.36 -0.44
C ARG A 42 -3.86 10.54 -0.34
N ARG A 43 -4.65 9.94 -1.24
CA ARG A 43 -6.10 10.21 -1.39
C ARG A 43 -6.96 9.64 -0.27
N CYS A 44 -6.52 8.54 0.32
CA CYS A 44 -7.27 7.79 1.31
C CYS A 44 -7.01 8.26 2.76
N PHE A 45 -6.22 9.34 2.96
CA PHE A 45 -5.85 9.91 4.26
C PHE A 45 -7.04 10.14 5.21
N ASN A 46 -8.11 10.76 4.71
CA ASN A 46 -9.30 11.07 5.51
C ASN A 46 -10.28 9.88 5.63
N LEU A 47 -9.98 8.74 5.00
CA LEU A 47 -10.90 7.61 4.85
C LEU A 47 -10.43 6.36 5.58
N CYS A 48 -9.15 6.26 5.95
CA CYS A 48 -8.60 5.04 6.55
C CYS A 48 -7.42 5.35 7.48
N ASP A 49 -7.44 4.72 8.66
CA ASP A 49 -6.44 4.89 9.73
C ASP A 49 -5.02 4.42 9.35
N SER A 50 -4.89 3.58 8.33
CA SER A 50 -3.59 3.08 7.85
C SER A 50 -2.74 4.20 7.22
N PHE A 51 -3.37 5.15 6.51
CA PHE A 51 -2.64 6.17 5.75
C PHE A 51 -1.96 7.23 6.63
N PRO A 52 -2.62 7.82 7.64
CA PRO A 52 -1.92 8.71 8.58
C PRO A 52 -0.70 8.04 9.21
N ARG A 53 -0.83 6.77 9.63
CA ARG A 53 0.29 5.99 10.20
C ARG A 53 1.42 5.78 9.22
N LEU A 54 1.10 5.47 7.96
CA LEU A 54 2.09 5.31 6.90
C LEU A 54 2.84 6.61 6.62
N PHE A 55 2.12 7.74 6.56
CA PHE A 55 2.74 9.03 6.28
C PHE A 55 3.59 9.50 7.45
N ASP A 56 3.10 9.39 8.68
CA ASP A 56 3.89 9.71 9.86
C ASP A 56 5.17 8.85 9.94
N LEU A 57 5.10 7.57 9.56
CA LEU A 57 6.25 6.68 9.50
C LEU A 57 7.28 7.10 8.45
N ILE A 58 6.84 7.46 7.23
CA ILE A 58 7.72 7.87 6.14
C ILE A 58 8.29 9.28 6.40
N ASP A 59 7.45 10.22 6.82
CA ASP A 59 7.85 11.61 7.10
C ASP A 59 8.84 11.70 8.29
N ALA A 60 8.85 10.70 9.18
CA ALA A 60 9.82 10.57 10.28
C ALA A 60 11.14 9.87 9.89
N SER A 61 11.26 9.36 8.66
CA SER A 61 12.48 8.72 8.17
C SER A 61 13.57 9.73 7.80
N GLU A 62 14.81 9.27 7.62
CA GLU A 62 15.95 10.15 7.32
C GLU A 62 15.80 10.90 5.99
N THR A 63 15.25 10.24 4.97
CA THR A 63 15.07 10.80 3.63
C THR A 63 13.70 11.45 3.44
N GLY A 64 12.72 11.14 4.29
CA GLY A 64 11.31 11.45 4.06
C GLY A 64 10.68 10.57 2.98
N GLU A 65 11.35 9.50 2.59
CA GLU A 65 10.93 8.57 1.53
C GLU A 65 10.94 7.13 2.06
N LEU A 66 10.26 6.22 1.35
CA LEU A 66 10.11 4.85 1.82
C LEU A 66 11.41 4.04 1.86
N ASP A 67 12.44 4.47 1.12
CA ASP A 67 13.74 3.80 1.06
C ASP A 67 14.47 3.75 2.41
N ALA A 68 14.27 4.77 3.25
CA ALA A 68 14.86 4.88 4.58
C ALA A 68 14.02 4.21 5.69
N VAL A 69 12.82 3.70 5.36
CA VAL A 69 11.93 3.08 6.36
C VAL A 69 12.33 1.63 6.62
N GLN A 70 12.47 1.29 7.90
CA GLN A 70 12.72 -0.07 8.37
C GLN A 70 11.43 -0.90 8.39
N SER A 71 11.55 -2.17 8.04
CA SER A 71 10.39 -3.06 7.87
C SER A 71 9.67 -3.39 9.18
N ASP A 72 10.32 -3.22 10.33
CA ASP A 72 9.70 -3.33 11.66
C ASP A 72 8.59 -2.27 11.89
N GLY A 73 8.69 -1.12 11.22
CA GLY A 73 7.68 -0.07 11.21
C GLY A 73 6.43 -0.40 10.39
N PHE A 74 6.43 -1.46 9.57
CA PHE A 74 5.30 -1.75 8.68
C PHE A 74 4.08 -2.31 9.42
N LYS A 75 4.30 -3.07 10.50
CA LYS A 75 3.21 -3.80 11.19
C LYS A 75 2.06 -2.88 11.65
N PRO A 76 2.29 -1.75 12.34
CA PRO A 76 1.22 -0.84 12.75
C PRO A 76 0.41 -0.26 11.58
N VAL A 77 1.02 -0.11 10.41
CA VAL A 77 0.34 0.36 9.19
C VAL A 77 -0.56 -0.76 8.64
N VAL A 78 -0.04 -1.98 8.54
CA VAL A 78 -0.75 -3.16 8.05
C VAL A 78 -1.93 -3.51 8.94
N ASP A 79 -1.74 -3.50 10.26
CA ASP A 79 -2.80 -3.82 11.24
C ASP A 79 -3.99 -2.84 11.15
N ALA A 80 -3.76 -1.62 10.66
CA ALA A 80 -4.80 -0.61 10.46
C ALA A 80 -5.42 -0.65 9.04
N CYS A 81 -4.93 -1.50 8.15
CA CYS A 81 -5.41 -1.58 6.76
C CYS A 81 -6.73 -2.35 6.66
N THR A 82 -7.76 -1.73 6.08
CA THR A 82 -9.08 -2.33 5.91
C THR A 82 -9.23 -3.17 4.64
N LEU A 83 -8.21 -3.22 3.77
CA LEU A 83 -8.21 -3.94 2.49
C LEU A 83 -9.43 -3.61 1.60
N CYS A 84 -9.83 -2.33 1.58
CA CYS A 84 -10.90 -1.84 0.72
C CYS A 84 -10.41 -1.58 -0.73
N ASP A 85 -11.32 -1.57 -1.70
CA ASP A 85 -10.96 -1.38 -3.12
C ASP A 85 -10.94 0.08 -3.58
N MET A 86 -11.18 1.03 -2.65
CA MET A 86 -11.33 2.44 -3.00
C MET A 86 -10.06 3.02 -3.62
N CYS A 87 -8.88 2.70 -3.07
CA CYS A 87 -7.61 3.20 -3.60
C CYS A 87 -7.16 2.41 -4.86
N PHE A 88 -7.62 1.17 -5.06
CA PHE A 88 -7.25 0.31 -6.20
C PHE A 88 -7.82 0.78 -7.55
N MET A 89 -9.03 1.35 -7.53
CA MET A 89 -9.73 1.75 -8.77
C MET A 89 -9.56 3.21 -9.15
N THR A 90 -8.98 4.01 -8.28
CA THR A 90 -8.88 5.45 -8.46
C THR A 90 -7.55 5.77 -9.14
N LYS A 91 -7.59 6.62 -10.18
CA LYS A 91 -6.37 7.22 -10.70
C LYS A 91 -5.84 8.22 -9.67
N CYS A 92 -4.60 8.00 -9.26
CA CYS A 92 -3.69 9.07 -8.90
C CYS A 92 -3.21 9.68 -10.25
#